data_AF-A0A3A0A011-F1
#
_entry.id   AF-A0A3A0A011-F1
#
_cell.length_a   1.000
_cell.length_b   1.000
_cell.length_c   1.000
_cell.angle_alpha   90.00
_cell.angle_beta   90.00
_cell.angle_gamma   90.00
#
_symmetry.space_group_name_H-M   'P 1'
#
loop_
_entity.id
_entity.type
_entity.pdbx_description
1 polymer ?
#
loop_
_entity_poly.entity_id
_entity_poly.type
_entity_poly.pdbx_seq_one_letter_code
_entity_poly.pdbx_strand_id
1 'polypeptide(L)' 'MDEYELSTLTPEEIFNTYVKGANPHDLIAQGRTAIASRLMVEHKLKDAAAYFAADQILVHAHERIEAHTSIRPAEY' A
#
# COMPACT_ATOMS: atom_id res chain seq x y z
N MET A 1 -6.15 15.49 -5.49
CA MET A 1 -6.62 14.39 -4.63
C MET A 1 -6.17 14.71 -3.22
N ASP A 2 -7.14 14.98 -2.35
CA ASP A 2 -6.93 15.33 -0.95
C ASP A 2 -7.16 14.12 -0.04
N GLU A 3 -6.69 14.17 1.22
CA GLU A 3 -6.74 13.03 2.15
C GLU A 3 -8.17 12.48 2.36
N TYR A 4 -9.17 13.36 2.31
CA TYR A 4 -10.58 13.00 2.46
C TYR A 4 -11.10 12.15 1.31
N GLU A 5 -10.63 12.38 0.08
CA GLU A 5 -11.02 11.58 -1.08
C GLU A 5 -10.39 10.17 -0.98
N LEU A 6 -9.13 10.11 -0.54
CA LEU A 6 -8.44 8.84 -0.27
C LEU A 6 -9.07 8.05 0.87
N SER A 7 -9.58 8.71 1.91
CA SER A 7 -10.24 8.04 3.03
C SER A 7 -11.56 7.37 2.65
N THR A 8 -12.13 7.67 1.47
CA THR A 8 -13.32 6.98 0.95
C THR A 8 -12.98 5.73 0.15
N LEU A 9 -11.71 5.59 -0.25
CA LEU A 9 -11.22 4.43 -1.00
C LEU A 9 -10.77 3.33 -0.06
N THR A 10 -10.95 2.09 -0.50
CA THR A 10 -10.42 0.95 0.23
C THR A 10 -8.90 0.83 0.06
N PRO A 11 -8.18 0.21 1.02
CA PRO A 11 -6.75 -0.03 0.90
C PRO A 11 -6.36 -0.78 -0.39
N GLU A 12 -7.21 -1.69 -0.86
CA GLU A 12 -7.02 -2.36 -2.17
C GLU A 12 -7.08 -1.38 -3.34
N GLU A 13 -8.05 -0.46 -3.36
CA GLU A 13 -8.19 0.52 -4.43
C GLU A 13 -7.02 1.50 -4.45
N ILE A 14 -6.56 1.94 -3.26
CA ILE A 14 -5.37 2.78 -3.13
C ILE A 14 -4.15 2.02 -3.67
N PHE A 15 -3.98 0.76 -3.28
CA PHE A 15 -2.91 -0.10 -3.79
C PHE A 15 -2.95 -0.24 -5.32
N ASN A 16 -4.12 -0.56 -5.88
CA ASN A 16 -4.31 -0.71 -7.33
C ASN A 16 -4.23 0.61 -8.10
N THR A 17 -4.40 1.75 -7.45
CA THR A 17 -4.29 3.06 -8.10
C THR A 17 -2.83 3.50 -8.22
N TYR A 18 -2.04 3.31 -7.16
CA TYR A 18 -0.70 3.89 -7.07
C TYR A 18 0.45 2.90 -7.23
N VAL A 19 0.25 1.64 -6.85
CA VAL A 19 1.33 0.63 -6.82
C VAL A 19 0.89 -0.69 -7.45
N LYS A 20 -0.01 -0.62 -8.44
CA LYS A 20 -0.51 -1.80 -9.16
C LYS A 20 0.64 -2.61 -9.75
N GLY A 21 0.70 -3.89 -9.37
CA GLY A 21 1.73 -4.81 -9.84
C GLY A 21 3.07 -4.72 -9.09
N ALA A 22 3.18 -3.84 -8.10
CA ALA A 22 4.31 -3.87 -7.18
C ALA A 22 4.27 -5.13 -6.30
N ASN A 23 5.45 -5.65 -5.99
CA ASN A 23 5.56 -6.82 -5.12
C ASN A 23 5.38 -6.39 -3.67
N PRO A 24 4.40 -6.94 -2.92
CA PRO A 24 4.14 -6.53 -1.54
C PRO A 24 5.35 -6.71 -0.62
N HIS A 25 6.23 -7.68 -0.86
CA HIS A 25 7.48 -7.81 -0.12
C HIS A 25 8.44 -6.61 -0.31
N ASP A 26 8.51 -6.08 -1.53
CA ASP A 26 9.36 -4.92 -1.85
C ASP A 26 8.81 -3.64 -1.21
N LEU A 27 7.48 -3.47 -1.25
CA LEU A 27 6.81 -2.34 -0.61
C LEU A 27 7.05 -2.31 0.91
N ILE A 28 6.95 -3.45 1.58
CA ILE A 28 7.24 -3.55 3.02
C ILE A 28 8.73 -3.26 3.29
N ALA A 29 9.63 -3.75 2.44
CA ALA A 29 11.06 -3.49 2.58
C ALA A 29 11.41 -2.01 2.35
N GLN A 30 10.73 -1.32 1.44
CA GLN A 30 10.87 0.12 1.23
C GLN A 30 10.38 0.93 2.43
N GLY A 31 9.27 0.50 3.04
CA GLY A 31 8.68 1.15 4.20
C GLY A 31 7.90 2.43 3.89
N ARG A 32 7.18 2.90 4.90
CA ARG A 32 6.14 3.94 4.76
C ARG A 32 6.66 5.25 4.15
N THR A 33 7.82 5.71 4.62
CA THR A 33 8.39 7.00 4.21
C THR A 33 8.79 7.01 2.74
N ALA A 34 9.44 5.94 2.26
CA ALA A 34 9.86 5.84 0.87
C ALA A 34 8.65 5.80 -0.08
N ILE A 35 7.63 5.02 0.28
CA ILE A 35 6.38 4.96 -0.47
C ILE A 35 5.70 6.34 -0.47
N ALA A 36 5.57 6.99 0.68
CA ALA A 36 4.96 8.32 0.77
C ALA A 36 5.72 9.36 -0.08
N SER A 37 7.06 9.41 0.02
CA SER A 37 7.87 10.31 -0.80
C SER A 37 7.69 10.06 -2.30
N ARG A 38 7.61 8.79 -2.71
CA ARG A 38 7.34 8.41 -4.10
C ARG A 38 5.96 8.92 -4.56
N LEU A 39 4.94 8.73 -3.74
CA LEU A 39 3.57 9.21 -3.98
C LEU A 39 3.50 10.74 -4.07
N MET A 40 4.26 11.47 -3.24
CA MET A 40 4.35 12.93 -3.32
C MET A 40 5.01 13.38 -4.63
N VAL A 41 6.03 12.68 -5.12
CA VAL A 41 6.76 13.07 -6.34
C VAL A 41 6.00 12.69 -7.61
N GLU A 42 5.58 11.43 -7.72
CA GLU A 42 4.95 10.89 -8.93
C GLU A 42 3.50 11.33 -9.07
N HIS A 43 2.75 11.38 -7.97
CA HIS A 43 1.32 11.69 -7.99
C HIS A 43 0.98 13.07 -7.42
N LYS A 44 1.99 13.86 -7.02
CA LYS A 44 1.82 15.20 -6.42
C LYS A 44 0.86 15.21 -5.24
N LEU A 45 0.82 14.10 -4.50
CA LEU A 45 0.01 13.98 -3.30
C LEU A 45 0.56 14.89 -2.21
N LYS A 46 -0.35 15.49 -1.43
CA LYS A 46 0.00 16.26 -0.24
C LYS A 46 0.56 15.35 0.83
N ASP A 47 1.37 15.91 1.74
CA ASP A 47 2.07 15.17 2.79
C ASP A 47 1.16 14.18 3.52
N ALA A 48 0.04 14.67 4.07
CA ALA A 48 -0.95 13.86 4.80
C ALA A 48 -1.56 12.75 3.92
N ALA A 49 -1.96 13.08 2.69
CA ALA A 49 -2.57 12.15 1.75
C ALA A 49 -1.59 11.05 1.31
N ALA A 50 -0.32 11.39 1.08
CA ALA A 50 0.71 10.45 0.69
C ALA A 50 1.07 9.49 1.84
N TYR A 51 1.16 10.00 3.07
CA TYR A 51 1.39 9.14 4.24
C TYR A 51 0.20 8.22 4.52
N PHE A 52 -1.02 8.73 4.38
CA PHE A 52 -2.23 7.92 4.52
C PHE A 52 -2.27 6.80 3.46
N ALA A 53 -2.05 7.14 2.19
CA ALA A 53 -2.01 6.17 1.10
C ALA A 53 -0.90 5.13 1.31
N ALA A 54 0.30 5.56 1.74
CA ALA A 54 1.41 4.65 2.02
C ALA A 54 1.09 3.65 3.15
N ASP A 55 0.39 4.10 4.19
CA ASP A 55 -0.04 3.24 5.29
C ASP A 55 -1.04 2.17 4.80
N GLN A 56 -2.06 2.60 4.07
CA GLN A 56 -3.06 1.70 3.47
C GLN A 56 -2.44 0.69 2.49
N ILE A 57 -1.44 1.11 1.70
CA ILE A 57 -0.67 0.24 0.82
C ILE A 57 0.07 -0.84 1.60
N LEU A 58 0.71 -0.47 2.72
CA LEU A 58 1.44 -1.42 3.56
C LEU A 58 0.51 -2.40 4.26
N VAL A 59 -0.63 -1.94 4.76
CA VAL A 59 -1.66 -2.81 5.34
C VAL A 59 -2.08 -3.87 4.31
N HIS A 60 -2.47 -3.45 3.11
CA HIS A 60 -2.86 -4.39 2.06
C HIS A 60 -1.72 -5.30 1.60
N ALA A 61 -0.48 -4.78 1.57
CA ALA A 61 0.70 -5.58 1.24
C ALA A 61 0.95 -6.67 2.29
N HIS A 62 0.81 -6.35 3.58
CA HIS A 62 0.88 -7.32 4.67
C HIS A 62 -0.21 -8.38 4.54
N GLU A 63 -1.47 -7.96 4.36
CA GLU A 63 -2.60 -8.88 4.16
C GLU A 63 -2.37 -9.84 2.99
N ARG A 64 -1.80 -9.36 1.87
CA ARG A 64 -1.48 -10.21 0.73
C ARG A 64 -0.41 -11.24 1.02
N ILE A 65 0.62 -10.88 1.78
CA ILE A 65 1.68 -11.83 2.17
C ILE A 65 1.13 -12.87 3.13
N GLU A 66 0.35 -12.45 4.13
CA GLU A 66 -0.28 -13.36 5.09
C GLU A 66 -1.28 -14.28 4.38
N ALA A 67 -2.12 -13.75 3.51
CA ALA A 67 -3.02 -14.55 2.68
C ALA A 67 -2.24 -15.55 1.82
N HIS A 68 -1.14 -15.15 1.20
CA HIS A 68 -0.29 -16.05 0.39
C HIS A 68 0.44 -17.12 1.22
N THR A 69 0.81 -16.81 2.46
CA THR A 69 1.43 -17.76 3.39
C THR A 69 0.40 -18.75 3.97
N SER A 70 -0.84 -18.30 4.19
CA SER A 70 -1.92 -19.09 4.79
C SER A 70 -2.51 -20.14 3.82
N ILE A 71 -2.21 -20.04 2.52
CA ILE A 71 -2.57 -21.06 1.51
C ILE A 71 -1.59 -22.24 1.47
N ARG A 72 -0.60 -22.32 2.36
CA ARG A 72 0.09 -23.59 2.61
C ARG A 72 -0.79 -24.41 3.56
N PRO A 73 -1.57 -25.41 3.08
CA PRO A 73 -2.11 -26.38 4.01
C PRO A 73 -0.92 -26.96 4.77
N ALA A 74 -1.00 -26.94 6.09
CA ALA A 74 -0.11 -27.71 6.93
C ALA A 74 -0.32 -29.19 6.55
N GLU A 75 0.47 -29.70 5.61
CA GLU A 75 0.61 -31.13 5.39
C GLU A 75 1.42 -31.67 6.57
N TYR A 76 0.73 -32.32 7.50
CA TYR A 76 1.32 -33.19 8.52
C TYR A 76 0.46 -34.45 8.66
#